data_AF-A0A7C7K0A0-F1
#
_entry.id   AF-A0A7C7K0A0-F1
#
_cell.length_a   1.000
_cell.length_b   1.000
_cell.length_c   1.000
_cell.angle_alpha   90.00
_cell.angle_beta   90.00
_cell.angle_gamma   90.00
#
_symmetry.space_group_name_H-M   'P 1'
#
loop_
_entity.id
_entity.type
_entity.pdbx_description
1 polymer ?
#
loop_
_entity_poly.entity_id
_entity_poly.type
_entity_poly.pdbx_seq_one_letter_code
_entity_poly.pdbx_strand_id
1 'polypeptide(L)'
;LKERPSIKNLIGLLIAFTGLIVLLGAPNLQDKYLGVILVLSGAFTWSLGQVFAKPISEKLNGIVITAWLGVLAGPQLILASQLIEGNVVSNIRSADYQAWLIVLYLGLLMNVLGYSIWYYLLGIYPVNKILPIMLLLPVTGVVTAIMFLGERPDLKVFMGGIVILFGVGMILIGKIKNQRVKHI
;
A
#
# COMPACT_ATOMS: atom_id res chain seq x y z
N LEU A 1 -4.31 16.47 13.47
CA LEU A 1 -3.40 15.29 13.53
C LEU A 1 -2.88 14.96 14.96
N LYS A 2 -3.64 15.24 16.04
CA LYS A 2 -3.27 14.85 17.42
C LYS A 2 -4.18 13.73 17.96
N GLU A 3 -4.20 12.58 17.28
CA GLU A 3 -4.90 11.41 17.80
C GLU A 3 -3.89 10.45 18.43
N ARG A 4 -3.98 10.25 19.75
CA ARG A 4 -3.20 9.21 20.44
C ARG A 4 -3.74 7.83 20.05
N PRO A 5 -2.89 6.83 19.77
CA PRO A 5 -3.36 5.48 19.49
C PRO A 5 -4.18 4.96 20.67
N SER A 6 -5.41 4.54 20.39
CA SER A 6 -6.31 3.89 21.34
C SER A 6 -5.74 2.53 21.74
N ILE A 7 -6.02 2.07 22.96
CA ILE A 7 -5.71 0.70 23.42
C ILE A 7 -6.25 -0.35 22.43
N LYS A 8 -7.42 -0.10 21.83
CA LYS A 8 -8.00 -0.99 20.80
C LYS A 8 -7.11 -1.10 19.56
N ASN A 9 -6.42 -0.03 19.18
CA ASN A 9 -5.49 -0.05 18.03
C ASN A 9 -4.25 -0.87 18.35
N LEU A 10 -3.76 -0.80 19.59
CA LEU A 10 -2.61 -1.60 20.04
C LEU A 10 -2.96 -3.09 20.07
N ILE A 11 -4.15 -3.45 20.57
CA ILE A 11 -4.64 -4.83 20.55
C ILE A 11 -4.78 -5.33 19.11
N GLY A 12 -5.41 -4.55 18.22
CA GLY A 12 -5.55 -4.91 16.81
C GLY A 12 -4.19 -5.11 16.11
N LEU A 13 -3.20 -4.30 16.47
CA LEU A 13 -1.83 -4.43 15.94
C LEU A 13 -1.17 -5.73 16.41
N LEU A 14 -1.29 -6.08 17.70
CA LEU A 14 -0.76 -7.34 18.23
C LEU A 14 -1.43 -8.56 17.59
N ILE A 15 -2.74 -8.50 17.37
CA ILE A 15 -3.49 -9.55 16.67
C ILE A 15 -2.97 -9.70 15.23
N ALA A 16 -2.85 -8.60 14.49
CA ALA A 16 -2.36 -8.64 13.12
C ALA A 16 -0.93 -9.19 13.03
N PHE A 17 -0.06 -8.81 13.98
CA PHE A 17 1.30 -9.34 14.06
C PHE A 17 1.33 -10.84 14.38
N THR A 18 0.43 -11.31 15.25
CA THR A 18 0.29 -12.74 15.54
C THR A 18 -0.14 -13.51 14.29
N GLY A 19 -1.09 -12.97 13.52
CA GLY A 19 -1.50 -13.55 12.24
C GLY A 19 -0.35 -13.64 11.23
N LEU A 20 0.54 -12.63 11.22
CA LEU A 20 1.76 -12.66 10.40
C LEU A 20 2.72 -13.79 10.80
N ILE A 21 2.91 -14.03 12.10
CA ILE A 21 3.74 -15.15 12.59
C ILE A 21 3.11 -16.50 12.22
N VAL A 22 1.78 -16.63 12.28
CA VAL A 22 1.09 -17.86 11.83
C VAL A 22 1.29 -18.08 10.33
N LEU A 23 1.26 -17.00 9.54
CA LEU A 23 1.38 -17.05 8.08
C LEU A 23 2.82 -17.35 7.61
N LEU A 24 3.81 -16.64 8.16
CA LEU A 24 5.21 -16.68 7.69
C LEU A 24 6.16 -17.46 8.61
N GLY A 25 5.71 -17.86 9.80
CA GLY A 25 6.56 -18.42 10.84
C GLY A 25 7.30 -17.35 11.65
N ALA A 26 8.22 -17.79 12.51
CA ALA A 26 9.02 -16.90 13.34
C ALA A 26 9.94 -16.03 12.46
N PRO A 27 9.99 -14.70 12.68
CA PRO A 27 10.83 -13.82 11.89
C PRO A 27 12.31 -14.13 12.12
N ASN A 28 13.02 -14.55 11.07
CA ASN A 28 14.47 -14.63 11.09
C ASN A 28 15.06 -13.30 10.59
N LEU A 29 15.63 -12.53 11.51
CA LEU A 29 16.22 -11.21 11.28
C LEU A 29 17.72 -11.24 11.01
N GLN A 30 18.36 -12.41 11.12
CA GLN A 30 19.80 -12.53 10.89
C GLN A 30 20.13 -12.06 9.47
N ASP A 31 21.06 -11.12 9.37
CA ASP A 31 21.53 -10.49 8.13
C ASP A 31 20.46 -9.75 7.29
N LYS A 32 19.28 -9.46 7.85
CA LYS A 32 18.18 -8.76 7.15
C LYS A 32 17.88 -7.35 7.66
N TYR A 33 18.71 -6.83 8.56
CA TYR A 33 18.50 -5.51 9.18
C TYR A 33 18.38 -4.37 8.16
N LEU A 34 19.19 -4.40 7.08
CA LEU A 34 19.11 -3.41 6.02
C LEU A 34 17.72 -3.42 5.34
N GLY A 35 17.21 -4.61 5.00
CA GLY A 35 15.87 -4.75 4.42
C GLY A 35 14.77 -4.23 5.35
N VAL A 36 14.87 -4.52 6.66
CA VAL A 36 13.92 -4.00 7.66
C VAL A 36 13.93 -2.48 7.70
N ILE A 37 15.11 -1.84 7.73
CA ILE A 37 15.24 -0.38 7.74
C ILE A 37 14.66 0.22 6.46
N LEU A 38 14.92 -0.39 5.30
CA LEU A 38 14.39 0.08 4.02
C LEU A 38 12.86 0.00 3.96
N VAL A 39 12.27 -1.12 4.40
CA VAL A 39 10.81 -1.29 4.45
C VAL A 39 10.16 -0.29 5.40
N LEU A 40 10.73 -0.09 6.60
CA LEU A 40 10.22 0.89 7.57
C LEU A 40 10.32 2.33 7.04
N SER A 41 11.44 2.66 6.38
CA SER A 41 11.66 3.97 5.75
C SER A 41 10.70 4.21 4.59
N GLY A 42 10.41 3.18 3.79
CA GLY A 42 9.41 3.22 2.72
C GLY A 42 8.01 3.45 3.26
N ALA A 43 7.60 2.68 4.29
CA ALA A 43 6.31 2.85 4.94
C ALA A 43 6.15 4.23 5.58
N PHE A 44 7.20 4.75 6.22
CA PHE A 44 7.22 6.10 6.79
C PHE A 44 7.08 7.17 5.72
N THR A 45 7.90 7.10 4.67
CA THR A 45 7.87 8.04 3.53
C THR A 45 6.49 8.05 2.86
N TRP A 46 5.91 6.88 2.62
CA TRP A 46 4.58 6.77 2.05
C TRP A 46 3.51 7.37 2.97
N SER A 47 3.53 7.03 4.26
CA SER A 47 2.57 7.60 5.24
C SER A 47 2.68 9.13 5.32
N LEU A 48 3.90 9.66 5.29
CA LEU A 48 4.14 11.10 5.27
C LEU A 48 3.61 11.74 3.99
N GLY A 49 3.85 11.09 2.84
CA GLY A 49 3.28 11.47 1.55
C GLY A 49 1.76 11.53 1.57
N GLN A 50 1.08 10.55 2.19
CA GLN A 50 -0.38 10.57 2.33
C GLN A 50 -0.88 11.73 3.21
N VAL A 51 -0.15 12.09 4.26
CA VAL A 51 -0.49 13.24 5.12
C VAL A 51 -0.42 14.55 4.33
N PHE A 52 0.59 14.73 3.48
CA PHE A 52 0.70 15.89 2.59
C PHE A 52 -0.30 15.85 1.43
N ALA A 53 -0.57 14.66 0.88
CA ALA A 53 -1.48 14.50 -0.24
C ALA A 53 -2.93 14.80 0.13
N LYS A 54 -3.36 14.55 1.38
CA LYS A 54 -4.74 14.78 1.83
C LYS A 54 -5.23 16.23 1.59
N PRO A 55 -4.59 17.29 2.11
CA PRO A 55 -5.04 18.67 1.89
C PRO A 55 -4.90 19.12 0.43
N ILE A 56 -4.00 18.52 -0.34
CA ILE A 56 -3.86 18.80 -1.78
C ILE A 56 -5.03 18.16 -2.56
N SER A 57 -5.40 16.94 -2.19
CA SER A 57 -6.52 16.16 -2.76
C SER A 57 -7.87 16.83 -2.52
N GLU A 58 -8.01 17.61 -1.46
CA GLU A 58 -9.21 18.41 -1.20
C GLU A 58 -9.37 19.60 -2.17
N LYS A 59 -8.28 20.02 -2.83
CA LYS A 59 -8.25 21.18 -3.73
C LYS A 59 -8.11 20.82 -5.20
N LEU A 60 -7.48 19.69 -5.50
CA LEU A 60 -7.17 19.26 -6.86
C LEU A 60 -7.83 17.93 -7.19
N ASN A 61 -8.19 17.74 -8.47
CA ASN A 61 -8.67 16.46 -8.97
C ASN A 61 -7.56 15.39 -8.85
N GLY A 62 -7.92 14.17 -8.47
CA GLY A 62 -6.98 13.05 -8.33
C GLY A 62 -6.12 12.78 -9.58
N ILE A 63 -6.67 12.97 -10.79
CA ILE A 63 -5.88 12.80 -12.03
C ILE A 63 -4.77 13.85 -12.17
N VAL A 64 -5.03 15.09 -11.74
CA VAL A 64 -4.07 16.19 -11.78
C VAL A 64 -2.93 15.91 -10.80
N ILE A 65 -3.26 15.40 -9.61
CA ILE A 65 -2.26 15.01 -8.61
C ILE A 65 -1.38 13.88 -9.14
N THR A 66 -1.99 12.83 -9.68
CA THR A 66 -1.23 11.69 -10.23
C THR A 66 -0.34 12.11 -11.41
N ALA A 67 -0.82 13.01 -12.28
CA ALA A 67 -0.03 13.54 -13.38
C ALA A 67 1.20 14.31 -12.88
N TRP A 68 1.04 15.21 -11.91
CA TRP A 68 2.16 15.94 -11.32
C TRP A 68 3.15 15.02 -10.59
N LEU A 69 2.66 14.00 -9.90
CA LEU A 69 3.53 12.98 -9.30
C LEU A 69 4.35 12.26 -10.37
N GLY A 70 3.75 11.87 -11.49
CA GLY A 70 4.47 11.25 -12.61
C GLY A 70 5.55 12.15 -13.19
N VAL A 71 5.22 13.43 -13.42
CA VAL A 71 6.16 14.44 -13.97
C VAL A 71 7.34 14.69 -13.04
N LEU A 72 7.10 14.77 -11.72
CA LEU A 72 8.14 15.06 -10.74
C LEU A 72 8.97 13.82 -10.37
N ALA A 73 8.32 12.67 -10.17
CA ALA A 73 8.98 11.44 -9.76
C ALA A 73 9.64 10.69 -10.93
N GLY A 74 9.09 10.78 -12.14
CA GLY A 74 9.58 10.06 -13.32
C GLY A 74 11.07 10.29 -13.59
N PRO A 75 11.53 11.55 -13.75
CA PRO A 75 12.94 11.84 -13.95
C PRO A 75 13.82 11.38 -12.78
N GLN A 76 13.35 11.53 -11.55
CA GLN A 76 14.09 11.10 -10.35
C GLN A 76 14.28 9.59 -10.32
N LEU A 77 13.25 8.82 -10.68
CA LEU A 77 13.32 7.35 -10.74
C LEU A 77 14.18 6.85 -11.89
N ILE A 78 14.15 7.52 -13.06
CA ILE A 78 15.05 7.20 -14.17
C ILE A 78 16.51 7.43 -13.77
N LEU A 79 16.81 8.55 -13.11
CA LEU A 79 18.14 8.84 -12.58
C LEU A 79 18.56 7.82 -11.51
N ALA A 80 17.67 7.46 -10.59
CA ALA A 80 17.94 6.45 -9.57
C ALA A 80 18.23 5.07 -10.19
N SER A 81 17.43 4.65 -11.18
CA SER A 81 17.68 3.40 -11.92
C SER A 81 19.03 3.43 -12.63
N GLN A 82 19.43 4.57 -13.22
CA GLN A 82 20.76 4.69 -13.83
C GLN A 82 21.89 4.58 -12.80
N LEU A 83 21.72 5.13 -11.59
CA LEU A 83 22.76 5.09 -10.55
C LEU A 83 22.86 3.70 -9.88
N ILE A 84 21.75 2.98 -9.77
CA ILE A 84 21.68 1.70 -9.05
C ILE A 84 21.89 0.51 -10.00
N GLU A 85 21.25 0.54 -11.18
CA GLU A 85 21.22 -0.57 -12.15
C GLU A 85 22.16 -0.34 -13.35
N GLY A 86 22.57 0.90 -13.62
CA GLY A 86 23.61 1.27 -14.59
C GLY A 86 23.24 1.22 -16.08
N ASN A 87 22.18 0.49 -16.45
CA ASN A 87 21.95 0.06 -17.84
C ASN A 87 20.63 0.55 -18.46
N VAL A 88 20.11 1.70 -18.03
CA VAL A 88 18.75 2.16 -18.39
C VAL A 88 18.51 2.20 -19.90
N VAL A 89 19.42 2.82 -20.66
CA VAL A 89 19.27 2.96 -22.12
C VAL A 89 19.30 1.60 -22.83
N SER A 90 20.15 0.68 -22.36
CA SER A 90 20.24 -0.67 -22.92
C SER A 90 18.97 -1.46 -22.63
N ASN A 91 18.45 -1.38 -21.39
CA ASN A 91 17.22 -2.05 -20.96
C ASN A 91 16.00 -1.55 -21.74
N ILE A 92 15.91 -0.24 -21.99
CA ILE A 92 14.81 0.33 -22.80
C ILE A 92 14.88 -0.16 -24.26
N ARG A 93 16.09 -0.27 -24.84
CA ARG A 93 16.26 -0.71 -26.23
C ARG A 93 16.04 -2.21 -26.42
N SER A 94 16.36 -3.01 -25.42
CA SER A 94 16.20 -4.48 -25.44
C SER A 94 14.82 -4.93 -24.94
N ALA A 95 14.00 -4.03 -24.43
CA ALA A 95 12.64 -4.33 -23.98
C ALA A 95 11.77 -4.83 -25.14
N ASP A 96 11.26 -6.04 -24.97
CA ASP A 96 10.34 -6.66 -25.90
C ASP A 96 8.90 -6.12 -25.75
N TYR A 97 8.01 -6.59 -26.62
CA TYR A 97 6.61 -6.16 -26.59
C TYR A 97 5.91 -6.52 -25.27
N GLN A 98 6.27 -7.64 -24.64
CA GLN A 98 5.68 -8.05 -23.36
C GLN A 98 6.09 -7.08 -22.22
N ALA A 99 7.35 -6.67 -22.17
CA ALA A 99 7.83 -5.67 -21.22
C ALA A 99 7.07 -4.34 -21.37
N TRP A 100 6.85 -3.88 -22.60
CA TRP A 100 6.07 -2.66 -22.84
C TRP A 100 4.60 -2.78 -22.43
N LEU A 101 3.96 -3.93 -22.65
CA LEU A 101 2.61 -4.19 -22.14
C LEU A 101 2.55 -4.13 -20.61
N ILE A 102 3.55 -4.68 -19.92
CA ILE A 102 3.65 -4.60 -18.46
C ILE A 102 3.82 -3.14 -18.02
N VAL A 103 4.67 -2.36 -18.68
CA VAL A 103 4.87 -0.93 -18.39
C VAL A 103 3.56 -0.14 -18.58
N LEU A 104 2.82 -0.39 -19.66
CA LEU A 104 1.53 0.28 -19.90
C LEU A 104 0.49 -0.11 -18.85
N TYR A 105 0.42 -1.39 -18.49
CA TYR A 105 -0.47 -1.89 -17.44
C TYR A 105 -0.14 -1.25 -16.09
N LEU A 106 1.12 -1.27 -15.68
CA LEU A 106 1.56 -0.70 -14.41
C LEU A 106 1.42 0.83 -14.38
N GLY A 107 1.82 1.51 -15.45
CA GLY A 107 1.80 2.96 -15.54
C GLY A 107 0.39 3.54 -15.67
N LEU A 108 -0.44 3.00 -16.56
CA LEU A 108 -1.76 3.57 -16.84
C LEU A 108 -2.85 2.98 -15.93
N LEU A 109 -2.96 1.65 -15.85
CA LEU A 109 -4.05 1.02 -15.13
C LEU A 109 -3.79 0.97 -13.62
N MET A 110 -2.64 0.46 -13.20
CA MET A 110 -2.33 0.37 -11.76
C MET A 110 -2.05 1.76 -11.18
N ASN A 111 -1.22 2.57 -11.85
CA ASN A 111 -0.78 3.84 -11.30
C ASN A 111 -1.75 4.99 -11.63
N VAL A 112 -1.92 5.38 -12.90
CA VAL A 112 -2.78 6.53 -13.25
C VAL A 112 -4.23 6.33 -12.79
N LEU A 113 -4.89 5.26 -13.22
CA LEU A 113 -6.28 5.02 -12.85
C LEU A 113 -6.43 4.76 -11.34
N GLY A 114 -5.63 3.85 -10.78
CA GLY A 114 -5.68 3.49 -9.36
C GLY A 114 -5.45 4.67 -8.43
N TYR A 115 -4.35 5.42 -8.60
CA TYR A 115 -4.06 6.57 -7.73
C TYR A 115 -4.97 7.77 -8.00
N SER A 116 -5.47 7.95 -9.23
CA SER A 116 -6.45 9.02 -9.47
C SER A 116 -7.74 8.78 -8.68
N ILE A 117 -8.24 7.54 -8.66
CA ILE A 117 -9.40 7.16 -7.84
C ILE A 117 -9.06 7.33 -6.35
N TRP A 118 -7.89 6.86 -5.92
CA TRP A 118 -7.44 6.99 -4.54
C TRP A 118 -7.41 8.45 -4.08
N TYR A 119 -6.75 9.34 -4.83
CA TYR A 119 -6.63 10.75 -4.47
C TYR A 119 -7.96 11.49 -4.60
N TYR A 120 -8.80 11.14 -5.57
CA TYR A 120 -10.16 11.67 -5.64
C TYR A 120 -10.95 11.34 -4.37
N LEU A 121 -10.98 10.06 -3.96
CA LEU A 121 -11.64 9.64 -2.73
C LEU A 121 -11.00 10.29 -1.50
N LEU A 122 -9.67 10.40 -1.49
CA LEU A 122 -8.92 11.06 -0.42
C LEU A 122 -9.30 12.53 -0.28
N GLY A 123 -9.67 13.21 -1.36
CA GLY A 123 -10.17 14.59 -1.32
C GLY A 123 -11.55 14.70 -0.69
N ILE A 124 -12.49 13.86 -1.11
CA ILE A 124 -13.92 14.02 -0.77
C ILE A 124 -14.35 13.30 0.52
N TYR A 125 -13.60 12.29 0.96
CA TYR A 125 -13.91 11.54 2.18
C TYR A 125 -12.85 11.75 3.28
N PRO A 126 -13.25 11.62 4.56
CA PRO A 126 -12.28 11.55 5.65
C PRO A 126 -11.49 10.24 5.56
N VAL A 127 -10.20 10.32 5.87
CA VAL A 127 -9.22 9.22 5.68
C VAL A 127 -9.67 7.91 6.33
N ASN A 128 -10.30 7.98 7.52
CA ASN A 128 -10.78 6.82 8.26
C ASN A 128 -11.91 6.05 7.56
N LYS A 129 -12.65 6.65 6.62
CA LYS A 129 -13.67 5.94 5.83
C LYS A 129 -13.07 5.19 4.64
N ILE A 130 -11.94 5.66 4.14
CA ILE A 130 -11.31 5.12 2.93
C ILE A 130 -10.35 3.99 3.29
N LEU A 131 -9.62 4.11 4.41
CA LEU A 131 -8.64 3.10 4.84
C LEU A 131 -9.19 1.68 4.94
N PRO A 132 -10.41 1.40 5.44
CA PRO A 132 -10.95 0.04 5.43
C PRO A 132 -11.03 -0.62 4.05
N ILE A 133 -11.15 0.16 2.97
CA ILE A 133 -11.16 -0.36 1.59
C ILE A 133 -9.82 -1.02 1.26
N MET A 134 -8.72 -0.59 1.89
CA MET A 134 -7.40 -1.20 1.68
C MET A 134 -7.30 -2.65 2.19
N LEU A 135 -8.24 -3.10 3.04
CA LEU A 135 -8.34 -4.50 3.44
C LEU A 135 -8.70 -5.42 2.27
N LEU A 136 -9.26 -4.86 1.18
CA LEU A 136 -9.51 -5.62 -0.04
C LEU A 136 -8.21 -5.99 -0.75
N LEU A 137 -7.14 -5.20 -0.63
CA LEU A 137 -5.86 -5.46 -1.32
C LEU A 137 -5.27 -6.86 -1.03
N PRO A 138 -5.09 -7.29 0.24
CA PRO A 138 -4.60 -8.63 0.53
C PRO A 138 -5.59 -9.73 0.10
N VAL A 139 -6.90 -9.48 0.18
CA VAL A 139 -7.93 -10.46 -0.24
C VAL A 139 -7.88 -10.67 -1.75
N THR A 140 -7.88 -9.58 -2.52
CA THR A 140 -7.80 -9.66 -3.98
C THR A 140 -6.47 -10.25 -4.41
N GLY A 141 -5.36 -9.93 -3.74
CA GLY A 141 -4.05 -10.52 -4.02
C GLY A 141 -4.02 -12.05 -3.88
N VAL A 142 -4.59 -12.61 -2.80
CA VAL A 142 -4.68 -14.07 -2.63
C VAL A 142 -5.62 -14.69 -3.67
N VAL A 143 -6.78 -14.07 -3.92
CA VAL A 143 -7.76 -14.56 -4.88
C VAL A 143 -7.18 -14.58 -6.30
N THR A 144 -6.48 -13.52 -6.72
CA THR A 144 -5.84 -13.49 -8.04
C THR A 144 -4.66 -14.44 -8.13
N ALA A 145 -3.87 -14.63 -7.07
CA ALA A 145 -2.80 -15.63 -7.06
C ALA A 145 -3.34 -17.05 -7.26
N ILE A 146 -4.44 -17.42 -6.59
CA ILE A 146 -5.09 -18.72 -6.78
C ILE A 146 -5.62 -18.87 -8.21
N MET A 147 -6.33 -17.85 -8.73
CA MET A 147 -7.00 -17.96 -10.03
C MET A 147 -6.04 -17.89 -11.22
N PHE A 148 -5.06 -17.01 -11.18
CA PHE A 148 -4.18 -16.73 -12.33
C PHE A 148 -2.83 -17.43 -12.24
N LEU A 149 -2.27 -17.61 -11.04
CA LEU A 149 -0.98 -18.29 -10.83
C LEU A 149 -1.17 -19.78 -10.47
N GLY A 150 -2.40 -20.22 -10.18
CA GLY A 150 -2.69 -21.60 -9.79
C GLY A 150 -2.12 -21.97 -8.42
N GLU A 151 -1.78 -20.98 -7.60
CA GLU A 151 -1.26 -21.21 -6.26
C GLU A 151 -2.27 -21.98 -5.40
N ARG A 152 -1.76 -22.89 -4.57
CA ARG A 152 -2.55 -23.66 -3.60
C ARG A 152 -2.07 -23.31 -2.20
N PRO A 153 -2.59 -22.23 -1.59
CA PRO A 153 -2.15 -21.81 -0.26
C PRO A 153 -2.49 -22.89 0.77
N ASP A 154 -1.53 -23.18 1.64
CA ASP A 154 -1.76 -24.06 2.79
C ASP A 154 -2.76 -23.41 3.76
N LEU A 155 -3.40 -24.22 4.61
CA LEU A 155 -4.37 -23.79 5.61
C LEU A 155 -3.80 -22.69 6.52
N LYS A 156 -2.50 -22.71 6.80
CA LYS A 156 -1.79 -21.68 7.56
C LYS A 156 -1.89 -20.29 6.93
N VAL A 157 -1.84 -20.20 5.60
CA VAL A 157 -1.96 -18.93 4.87
C VAL A 157 -3.36 -18.35 5.04
N PHE A 158 -4.40 -19.19 4.95
CA PHE A 158 -5.77 -18.76 5.19
C PHE A 158 -6.01 -18.33 6.64
N MET A 159 -5.56 -19.14 7.61
CA MET A 159 -5.71 -18.83 9.03
C MET A 159 -4.97 -17.54 9.40
N GLY A 160 -3.69 -17.42 9.01
CA GLY A 160 -2.90 -16.22 9.25
C GLY A 160 -3.51 -14.99 8.57
N GLY A 161 -3.97 -15.14 7.33
CA GLY A 161 -4.64 -14.07 6.58
C GLY A 161 -5.91 -13.57 7.27
N ILE A 162 -6.77 -14.48 7.74
CA ILE A 162 -7.99 -14.12 8.50
C ILE A 162 -7.63 -13.35 9.77
N VAL A 163 -6.62 -13.80 10.52
CA VAL A 163 -6.18 -13.14 11.76
C VAL A 163 -5.63 -11.74 11.47
N ILE A 164 -4.84 -11.59 10.40
CA ILE A 164 -4.33 -10.28 9.94
C ILE A 164 -5.50 -9.34 9.60
N LEU A 165 -6.43 -9.79 8.76
CA LEU A 165 -7.59 -9.01 8.34
C LEU A 165 -8.45 -8.58 9.53
N PHE A 166 -8.67 -9.48 10.49
CA PHE A 166 -9.41 -9.18 11.71
C PHE A 166 -8.71 -8.11 12.56
N GLY A 167 -7.40 -8.29 12.83
CA GLY A 167 -6.62 -7.34 13.61
C GLY A 167 -6.57 -5.94 12.98
N VAL A 168 -6.30 -5.86 11.66
CA VAL A 168 -6.29 -4.57 10.94
C VAL A 168 -7.70 -3.98 10.86
N GLY A 169 -8.73 -4.80 10.64
CA GLY A 169 -10.13 -4.39 10.65
C GLY A 169 -10.55 -3.73 11.96
N MET A 170 -10.11 -4.25 13.11
CA MET A 170 -10.36 -3.63 14.42
C MET A 170 -9.78 -2.21 14.52
N ILE A 171 -8.59 -1.98 13.96
CA ILE A 171 -7.92 -0.68 13.96
C ILE A 171 -8.69 0.31 13.08
N LEU A 172 -9.06 -0.11 11.87
CA LEU A 172 -9.64 0.76 10.85
C LEU A 172 -11.11 1.09 11.12
N ILE A 173 -11.91 0.10 11.52
CA ILE A 173 -13.35 0.27 11.76
C ILE A 173 -13.60 0.94 13.12
N GLY A 174 -12.76 0.67 14.13
CA GLY A 174 -12.86 1.28 15.45
C GLY A 174 -12.78 2.82 15.42
N LYS A 175 -11.99 3.37 14.48
CA LYS A 175 -11.87 4.83 14.28
C LYS A 175 -13.14 5.48 13.73
N ILE A 176 -13.93 4.77 12.93
CA ILE A 176 -15.19 5.29 12.38
C ILE A 176 -16.22 5.49 13.49
N LYS A 177 -16.30 4.54 14.44
CA LYS A 177 -17.26 4.58 15.55
C LYS A 177 -16.95 5.70 16.55
N ASN A 178 -15.69 5.90 16.90
CA ASN A 178 -15.30 6.93 17.88
C ASN A 178 -15.51 8.38 17.38
N GLN A 179 -15.49 8.63 16.07
CA GLN A 179 -15.79 9.97 15.53
C GLN A 179 -17.30 10.25 15.42
N ARG A 180 -18.13 9.24 15.15
CA ARG A 180 -19.60 9.40 15.21
C ARG A 180 -20.09 9.79 16.61
N VAL A 181 -19.49 9.24 17.66
CA VAL A 181 -19.88 9.52 19.06
C VAL A 181 -19.50 10.94 19.51
N LYS A 182 -18.54 11.61 18.84
CA LYS A 182 -18.17 13.01 19.16
C LYS A 182 -19.04 14.06 18.47
N HIS A 183 -19.90 13.66 17.53
CA HIS A 183 -20.77 14.57 16.76
C HIS A 183 -22.27 14.38 17.08
N ILE A 184 -22.58 13.66 18.17
CA ILE A 184 -23.89 13.58 18.82
C ILE A 184 -23.73 14.24 20.19
#